data_AF-A0A2V8QKU5-F1
#
_entry.id   AF-A0A2V8QKU5-F1
#
_cell.length_a   1.000
_cell.length_b   1.000
_cell.length_c   1.000
_cell.angle_alpha   90.00
_cell.angle_beta   90.00
_cell.angle_gamma   90.00
#
_symmetry.space_group_name_H-M   'P 1'
#
loop_
_entity.id
_entity.type
_entity.pdbx_description
1 polymer ?
#
loop_
_entity_poly.entity_id
_entity_poly.type
_entity_poly.pdbx_seq_one_letter_code
_entity_poly.pdbx_strand_id
1 'polypeptide(L)'
;MGIINLFKRKKADDEGARRATLLRAGRITEGSIFDVITDDAGTITQVFYNYEINGVEYESSQLLDPDQRRRSSDYFPGARVTVRFNPRQPGNSLVV
;
A
#
# COMPACT_ATOMS: atom_id res chain seq x y z
N MET A 1 27.80 9.04 31.95
CA MET A 1 27.49 7.80 31.19
C MET A 1 25.98 7.59 31.23
N GLY A 2 25.12 8.18 30.39
CA GLY A 2 25.18 8.34 28.94
C GLY A 2 24.53 7.11 28.27
N ILE A 3 23.20 7.10 28.05
CA ILE A 3 22.54 6.13 27.15
C ILE A 3 21.31 6.78 26.49
N ILE A 4 21.61 7.83 25.74
CA ILE A 4 20.73 8.45 24.75
C ILE A 4 20.65 7.46 23.58
N ASN A 5 20.00 6.31 23.78
CA ASN A 5 19.85 5.27 22.76
C ASN A 5 18.39 5.04 22.35
N LEU A 6 17.50 5.98 22.64
CA LEU A 6 16.19 6.07 21.98
C LEU A 6 16.38 6.66 20.57
N PHE A 7 17.27 6.03 19.81
CA PHE A 7 17.64 6.38 18.46
C PHE A 7 16.41 6.26 17.59
N LYS A 8 15.93 7.42 17.14
CA LYS A 8 15.48 7.69 15.77
C LYS A 8 15.59 6.45 14.88
N ARG A 9 14.52 5.66 14.81
CA ARG A 9 14.37 4.70 13.71
C ARG A 9 14.18 5.57 12.47
N LYS A 10 15.24 5.67 11.67
CA LYS A 10 15.33 6.45 10.45
C LYS A 10 14.25 5.93 9.49
N LYS A 11 13.07 6.56 9.50
CA LYS A 11 11.82 6.13 8.84
C LYS A 11 11.86 6.22 7.30
N ALA A 12 13.02 6.55 6.72
CA ALA A 12 13.15 6.90 5.31
C ALA A 12 13.53 5.72 4.40
N ASP A 13 13.98 4.59 4.95
CA ASP A 13 14.41 3.41 4.18
C ASP A 13 13.48 2.19 4.36
N ASP A 14 12.50 2.28 5.26
CA ASP A 14 11.65 1.14 5.63
C ASP A 14 10.57 0.85 4.57
N GLU A 15 9.99 1.88 3.95
CA GLU A 15 8.89 1.69 3.00
C GLU A 15 9.34 1.03 1.69
N GLY A 16 10.52 1.42 1.17
CA GLY A 16 11.11 0.78 0.00
C GLY A 16 11.46 -0.69 0.26
N ALA A 17 12.09 -0.98 1.42
CA ALA A 17 12.40 -2.34 1.83
C ALA A 17 11.13 -3.18 2.08
N ARG A 18 10.08 -2.59 2.68
CA ARG A 18 8.77 -3.22 2.88
C ARG A 18 8.13 -3.60 1.56
N ARG A 19 8.07 -2.65 0.61
CA ARG A 19 7.54 -2.90 -0.74
C ARG A 19 8.34 -3.96 -1.48
N ALA A 20 9.67 -3.90 -1.47
CA ALA A 20 10.52 -4.90 -2.10
C ALA A 20 10.29 -6.31 -1.50
N THR A 21 10.13 -6.39 -0.18
CA THR A 21 9.83 -7.64 0.52
C THR A 21 8.47 -8.20 0.12
N LEU A 22 7.43 -7.34 0.08
CA LEU A 22 6.09 -7.73 -0.37
C LEU A 22 6.09 -8.16 -1.84
N LEU A 23 6.74 -7.41 -2.72
CA LEU A 23 6.84 -7.75 -4.14
C LEU A 23 7.55 -9.09 -4.37
N ARG A 24 8.56 -9.42 -3.56
CA ARG A 24 9.31 -10.68 -3.66
C ARG A 24 8.58 -11.89 -3.06
N ALA A 25 7.90 -11.73 -1.93
CA ALA A 25 7.45 -12.86 -1.10
C ALA A 25 5.99 -12.80 -0.64
N GLY A 26 5.25 -11.74 -0.99
CA GLY A 26 3.84 -11.61 -0.68
C GLY A 26 2.95 -12.54 -1.50
N ARG A 27 1.76 -12.83 -0.97
CA ARG A 27 0.69 -13.52 -1.71
C ARG A 27 -0.20 -12.51 -2.40
N ILE A 28 -0.92 -12.95 -3.43
CA ILE A 28 -1.81 -12.11 -4.22
C ILE A 28 -3.25 -12.46 -3.87
N THR A 29 -4.09 -11.44 -3.79
CA THR A 29 -5.55 -11.55 -3.76
C THR A 29 -6.16 -10.41 -4.59
N GLU A 30 -7.46 -10.47 -4.82
CA GLU A 30 -8.21 -9.36 -5.39
C GLU A 30 -8.68 -8.41 -4.30
N GLY A 31 -8.76 -7.13 -4.63
CA GLY A 31 -9.36 -6.09 -3.80
C GLY A 31 -10.13 -5.09 -4.65
N SER A 32 -10.65 -4.06 -3.99
CA SER A 32 -11.32 -2.92 -4.64
C SER A 32 -10.84 -1.61 -4.07
N ILE A 33 -10.71 -0.59 -4.92
CA ILE A 33 -10.57 0.79 -4.46
C ILE A 33 -11.93 1.29 -4.01
N PHE A 34 -12.01 1.90 -2.83
CA PHE A 34 -13.24 2.52 -2.34
C PHE A 34 -13.14 4.04 -2.20
N ASP A 35 -11.92 4.59 -2.10
CA ASP A 35 -11.71 6.05 -2.03
C ASP A 35 -10.32 6.45 -2.55
N VAL A 36 -10.13 7.73 -2.89
CA VAL A 36 -8.88 8.28 -3.44
C VAL A 36 -8.62 9.73 -3.00
N ILE A 37 -7.34 10.13 -2.96
CA ILE A 37 -6.93 11.54 -2.86
C ILE A 37 -6.32 11.95 -4.20
N THR A 38 -6.74 13.09 -4.73
CA THR A 38 -6.19 13.69 -5.94
C THR A 38 -5.36 14.93 -5.63
N ASP A 39 -4.41 15.26 -6.51
CA ASP A 39 -3.74 16.56 -6.51
C ASP A 39 -4.55 17.62 -7.28
N ASP A 40 -4.03 18.85 -7.34
CA ASP A 40 -4.68 19.99 -8.03
C ASP A 40 -4.89 19.75 -9.54
N ALA A 41 -4.14 18.81 -10.14
CA ALA A 41 -4.28 18.43 -11.54
C ALA A 41 -5.28 17.27 -11.74
N GLY A 42 -5.90 16.77 -10.66
CA GLY A 42 -6.82 15.63 -10.68
C GLY A 42 -6.12 14.26 -10.75
N THR A 43 -4.80 14.21 -10.58
CA THR A 43 -4.06 12.93 -10.58
C THR A 43 -4.24 12.25 -9.23
N ILE A 44 -4.63 10.97 -9.22
CA ILE A 44 -4.72 10.20 -7.96
C ILE A 44 -3.32 10.01 -7.38
N THR A 45 -3.14 10.46 -6.14
CA THR A 45 -1.87 10.38 -5.41
C THR A 45 -1.90 9.35 -4.29
N GLN A 46 -3.08 9.08 -3.74
CA GLN A 46 -3.30 8.08 -2.70
C GLN A 46 -4.58 7.30 -2.99
N VAL A 47 -4.55 6.00 -2.72
CA VAL A 47 -5.70 5.10 -2.85
C VAL A 47 -6.04 4.48 -1.49
N PHE A 48 -7.32 4.24 -1.27
CA PHE A 48 -7.86 3.46 -0.17
C PHE A 48 -8.55 2.23 -0.75
N TYR A 49 -8.23 1.06 -0.21
CA TYR A 49 -8.65 -0.21 -0.79
C TYR A 49 -8.96 -1.23 0.28
N ASN A 50 -9.90 -2.12 -0.04
CA ASN A 50 -10.27 -3.27 0.78
C ASN A 50 -9.96 -4.59 0.05
N TYR A 51 -9.69 -5.64 0.82
CA TYR A 51 -9.48 -7.00 0.33
C TYR A 51 -9.82 -8.01 1.42
N GLU A 52 -10.17 -9.24 1.03
CA GLU A 52 -10.58 -10.28 1.95
C GLU A 52 -9.55 -11.41 2.00
N ILE A 53 -9.20 -11.88 3.20
CA ILE A 53 -8.41 -13.08 3.44
C ILE A 53 -9.16 -13.98 4.41
N ASN A 54 -9.57 -15.18 3.94
CA ASN A 54 -10.28 -16.18 4.75
C ASN A 54 -11.52 -15.62 5.48
N GLY A 55 -12.36 -14.81 4.79
CA GLY A 55 -13.55 -14.20 5.39
C GLY A 55 -13.28 -12.99 6.29
N VAL A 56 -12.02 -12.56 6.44
CA VAL A 56 -11.67 -11.35 7.17
C VAL A 56 -11.38 -10.23 6.18
N GLU A 57 -12.14 -9.15 6.28
CA GLU A 57 -11.94 -7.95 5.50
C GLU A 57 -10.81 -7.08 6.10
N TYR A 58 -9.93 -6.61 5.23
CA TYR A 58 -8.85 -5.70 5.54
C TYR A 58 -8.99 -4.45 4.71
N GLU A 59 -8.75 -3.30 5.33
CA GLU A 59 -8.64 -2.01 4.67
C GLU A 59 -7.23 -1.46 4.81
N SER A 60 -6.76 -0.78 3.77
CA SER A 60 -5.48 -0.11 3.80
C SER A 60 -5.44 1.09 2.86
N SER A 61 -4.35 1.86 2.95
CA SER A 61 -4.09 2.97 2.05
C SER A 61 -2.65 2.97 1.57
N GLN A 62 -2.44 3.53 0.38
CA GLN A 62 -1.14 3.57 -0.27
C GLN A 62 -0.97 4.85 -1.07
N LEU A 63 0.18 5.50 -0.91
CA LEU A 63 0.64 6.50 -1.86
C LEU A 63 1.05 5.80 -3.15
N LEU A 64 0.52 6.26 -4.28
CA LEU A 64 0.93 5.78 -5.59
C LEU A 64 2.36 6.25 -5.88
N ASP A 65 3.19 5.33 -6.37
CA ASP A 65 4.52 5.68 -6.89
C ASP A 65 4.40 6.36 -8.27
N PRO A 66 5.51 6.92 -8.82
CA PRO A 66 5.45 7.64 -10.10
C PRO A 66 4.92 6.81 -11.27
N ASP A 67 5.09 5.48 -11.27
CA ASP A 67 4.64 4.61 -12.36
C ASP A 67 3.15 4.30 -12.25
N GLN A 68 2.67 4.15 -11.01
CA GLN A 68 1.23 4.04 -10.71
C GLN A 68 0.49 5.34 -10.99
N ARG A 69 1.07 6.51 -10.65
CA ARG A 69 0.46 7.83 -10.93
C ARG A 69 0.28 8.11 -12.42
N ARG A 70 1.21 7.64 -13.27
CA ARG A 70 1.04 7.73 -14.74
C ARG A 70 -0.16 6.94 -15.27
N ARG A 71 -0.68 6.01 -14.48
CA ARG A 71 -1.85 5.18 -14.77
C ARG A 71 -2.93 5.38 -13.71
N SER A 72 -3.06 6.58 -13.17
CA SER A 72 -3.99 6.88 -12.07
C SER A 72 -5.44 6.48 -12.37
N SER A 73 -5.84 6.51 -13.65
CA SER A 73 -7.16 6.06 -14.11
C SER A 73 -7.51 4.62 -13.78
N ASP A 74 -6.50 3.76 -13.56
CA ASP A 74 -6.71 2.36 -13.20
C ASP A 74 -7.19 2.20 -11.75
N TYR A 75 -7.15 3.28 -10.96
CA TYR A 75 -7.39 3.28 -9.52
C TYR A 75 -8.59 4.14 -9.09
N PHE A 76 -9.55 4.42 -9.98
CA PHE A 76 -10.79 5.10 -9.56
C PHE A 76 -11.59 4.28 -8.53
N PRO A 77 -12.38 4.91 -7.66
CA PRO A 77 -13.30 4.19 -6.78
C PRO A 77 -14.18 3.20 -7.55
N GLY A 78 -14.29 1.98 -7.04
CA GLY A 78 -14.93 0.83 -7.69
C GLY A 78 -14.00 -0.02 -8.56
N ALA A 79 -12.77 0.43 -8.86
CA ALA A 79 -11.81 -0.35 -9.62
C ALA A 79 -11.40 -1.63 -8.87
N ARG A 80 -11.39 -2.76 -9.60
CA ARG A 80 -10.83 -4.03 -9.11
C ARG A 80 -9.32 -3.99 -9.24
N VAL A 81 -8.62 -4.32 -8.16
CA VAL A 81 -7.16 -4.23 -8.09
C VAL A 81 -6.54 -5.51 -7.58
N THR A 82 -5.29 -5.73 -7.97
CA THR A 82 -4.47 -6.81 -7.44
C THR A 82 -3.78 -6.32 -6.17
N VAL A 83 -4.07 -6.97 -5.04
CA VAL A 83 -3.43 -6.67 -3.76
C VAL A 83 -2.39 -7.74 -3.46
N ARG A 84 -1.17 -7.30 -3.14
CA ARG A 84 -0.10 -8.16 -2.63
C ARG A 84 0.07 -7.94 -1.14
N PHE A 85 0.00 -9.01 -0.35
CA PHE A 85 0.00 -8.95 1.11
C PHE A 85 0.96 -9.96 1.74
N ASN A 86 1.38 -9.71 2.98
CA ASN A 86 2.17 -10.66 3.75
C ASN A 86 1.23 -11.68 4.44
N PRO A 87 1.29 -12.99 4.14
CA PRO A 87 0.39 -13.97 4.73
C PRO A 87 0.57 -14.16 6.25
N ARG A 88 1.69 -13.74 6.84
CA ARG A 88 1.91 -13.75 8.29
C ARG A 88 1.41 -12.48 8.99
N GLN A 89 1.19 -11.41 8.23
CA GLN A 89 0.64 -10.13 8.71
C GLN A 89 -0.21 -9.52 7.59
N PRO A 90 -1.45 -9.99 7.39
CA PRO A 90 -2.23 -9.64 6.20
C PRO A 90 -2.42 -8.14 5.99
N GLY A 91 -2.59 -7.36 7.07
CA GLY A 91 -2.68 -5.90 6.98
C GLY A 91 -1.46 -5.21 6.33
N ASN A 92 -0.30 -5.86 6.28
CA ASN A 92 0.85 -5.38 5.52
C ASN A 92 0.66 -5.76 4.04
N SER A 93 0.19 -4.79 3.26
CA SER A 93 -0.22 -4.96 1.87
C SER A 93 0.21 -3.79 0.99
N LEU A 94 0.09 -3.99 -0.32
CA LEU A 94 0.18 -2.97 -1.35
C LEU A 94 -0.71 -3.32 -2.54
N VAL A 95 -1.15 -2.30 -3.26
CA VAL A 95 -1.71 -2.42 -4.60
C VAL A 95 -0.55 -2.47 -5.60
N VAL A 96 -0.60 -3.45 -6.50
CA VAL A 96 0.40 -3.69 -7.55
C VAL A 96 0.08 -2.85 -8.78
#